data_AF-A0AAE9GF83-F1
#
_entry.id   AF-A0AAE9GF83-F1
#
_cell.length_a   1.000
_cell.length_b   1.000
_cell.length_c   1.000
_cell.angle_alpha   90.00
_cell.angle_beta   90.00
_cell.angle_gamma   90.00
#
_symmetry.space_group_name_H-M   'P 1'
#
loop_
_entity.id
_entity.type
_entity.pdbx_description
1 polymer ?
#
loop_
_entity_poly.entity_id
_entity_poly.type
_entity_poly.pdbx_seq_one_letter_code
_entity_poly.pdbx_strand_id
1 'polypeptide(L)' 'MSTHSSVPEEQVQLTNGLLAYYASHCDGTESKKHKRKKKNDPIYDLSGKEDKY' A
#
# COMPACT_ATOMS: atom_id res chain seq x y z
N MET A 1 -32.43 -15.46 15.32
CA MET A 1 -31.16 -15.93 15.90
C MET A 1 -30.04 -15.25 15.12
N SER A 2 -29.46 -14.18 15.68
CA SER A 2 -28.39 -13.43 15.02
C SER A 2 -27.10 -14.26 15.08
N THR A 3 -26.63 -14.74 13.94
CA THR A 3 -25.36 -15.46 13.83
C THR A 3 -24.21 -14.45 13.80
N HIS A 4 -23.92 -13.83 14.95
CA HIS A 4 -22.63 -13.17 15.12
C HIS A 4 -21.60 -14.25 15.41
N SER A 5 -21.00 -14.80 14.36
CA SER A 5 -19.76 -15.56 14.45
C SER A 5 -18.67 -14.59 14.93
N SER A 6 -18.32 -14.67 16.21
CA SER A 6 -17.19 -13.92 16.78
C SER A 6 -15.92 -14.34 16.05
N VAL A 7 -15.27 -13.39 15.39
CA VAL A 7 -13.96 -13.60 14.76
C VAL A 7 -12.97 -13.99 15.87
N PRO A 8 -12.21 -15.10 15.73
CA PRO A 8 -11.21 -15.49 16.72
C PRO A 8 -10.22 -14.35 16.99
N GLU A 9 -9.87 -14.11 18.25
CA GLU A 9 -8.96 -13.02 18.64
C GLU A 9 -7.61 -13.09 17.92
N GLU A 10 -7.11 -14.31 17.67
CA GLU A 10 -5.89 -14.57 16.92
C GLU A 10 -5.98 -14.04 15.47
N GLN A 11 -7.14 -14.19 14.84
CA GLN A 11 -7.40 -13.66 13.49
C GLN A 11 -7.44 -12.12 13.50
N VAL A 12 -7.95 -11.50 14.57
CA VAL A 12 -7.94 -10.04 14.74
C VAL A 12 -6.50 -9.54 14.90
N GLN A 13 -5.69 -10.20 15.72
CA GLN A 13 -4.28 -9.84 15.94
C GLN A 13 -3.43 -9.98 14.67
N LEU A 14 -3.58 -11.10 13.94
CA LEU A 14 -2.92 -11.32 12.64
C LEU A 14 -3.30 -10.23 11.63
N THR A 15 -4.60 -9.94 11.50
CA THR A 15 -5.10 -8.92 10.56
C THR A 15 -4.54 -7.54 10.91
N ASN A 16 -4.52 -7.16 12.18
CA ASN A 16 -3.95 -5.90 12.63
C ASN A 16 -2.45 -5.80 12.34
N GLY A 17 -1.70 -6.89 12.53
CA GLY A 17 -0.28 -6.96 12.18
C GLY A 17 -0.03 -6.75 10.68
N LEU A 18 -0.84 -7.39 9.83
CA LEU A 18 -0.76 -7.23 8.37
C LEU A 18 -1.11 -5.81 7.93
N LEU A 19 -2.13 -5.19 8.53
CA LEU A 19 -2.52 -3.80 8.27
C LEU A 19 -1.42 -2.82 8.69
N ALA A 20 -0.82 -3.00 9.86
CA ALA A 20 0.29 -2.18 10.32
C ALA A 20 1.55 -2.34 9.44
N TYR A 21 1.84 -3.57 9.00
CA TYR A 21 2.90 -3.82 8.03
C TYR A 21 2.61 -3.11 6.70
N TYR A 22 1.40 -3.24 6.16
CA TYR A 22 1.02 -2.56 4.93
C TYR A 22 1.11 -1.04 5.07
N ALA A 23 0.57 -0.44 6.14
CA ALA A 23 0.62 1.01 6.38
C ALA A 23 2.04 1.56 6.62
N SER A 24 2.95 0.74 7.18
CA SER A 24 4.35 1.13 7.34
C SER A 24 5.14 1.05 6.02
N HIS A 25 4.66 0.30 5.03
CA HIS A 25 5.35 0.09 3.75
C HIS A 25 4.68 0.80 2.57
N CYS A 26 3.41 1.17 2.69
CA CYS A 26 2.58 1.83 1.69
C CYS A 26 1.86 3.01 2.35
N ASP A 27 1.68 4.09 1.60
CA ASP A 27 0.98 5.28 2.09
C ASP A 27 -0.53 5.27 1.76
N GLY A 28 -1.07 4.09 1.45
CA GLY A 28 -2.45 3.91 0.97
C GLY A 28 -2.62 4.04 -0.55
N THR A 29 -1.60 4.53 -1.28
CA THR A 29 -1.64 4.61 -2.75
C THR A 29 -0.53 3.79 -3.39
N GLU A 30 0.70 3.89 -2.88
CA GLU A 30 1.87 3.23 -3.43
C GLU A 30 2.89 2.88 -2.34
N SER A 31 3.72 1.86 -2.61
CA SER A 31 4.78 1.50 -1.66
C SER A 31 5.82 2.61 -1.55
N LYS A 32 6.39 2.78 -0.35
CA LYS A 32 7.53 3.69 -0.10
C LYS A 32 8.70 3.40 -1.05
N LYS A 33 8.91 2.13 -1.41
CA LYS A 33 9.92 1.72 -2.40
C LYS A 33 9.59 2.27 -3.79
N HIS A 34 8.34 2.15 -4.23
CA HIS A 34 7.89 2.66 -5.53
C HIS A 34 7.99 4.17 -5.62
N LYS A 35 7.61 4.90 -4.56
CA LYS A 35 7.78 6.36 -4.48
C LYS A 35 9.25 6.80 -4.58
N ARG A 36 10.15 6.11 -3.87
CA ARG A 36 11.60 6.39 -3.96
C ARG A 36 12.13 6.14 -5.37
N LYS A 37 11.69 5.07 -6.02
CA LYS A 37 12.07 4.77 -7.40
C LYS A 37 11.56 5.89 -8.32
N LYS A 38 10.28 6.24 -8.27
CA LYS A 38 9.70 7.35 -9.05
C LYS A 38 10.45 8.68 -8.89
N LYS A 39 10.84 9.02 -7.67
CA LYS A 39 11.57 10.28 -7.39
C LYS A 39 12.98 10.31 -8.01
N ASN A 40 13.63 9.16 -8.13
CA ASN A 40 15.05 9.08 -8.51
C ASN A 40 15.27 8.51 -9.92
N ASP A 41 14.25 7.91 -10.52
CA ASP A 41 14.33 7.27 -11.82
C ASP A 41 13.84 8.26 -12.90
N PRO A 42 14.74 8.71 -13.80
CA PRO A 42 14.44 9.74 -14.80
C PRO A 42 13.37 9.29 -15.81
N ILE A 43 13.06 7.99 -15.90
CA ILE A 43 11.93 7.53 -16.75
C ILE A 43 10.59 8.12 -16.29
N TYR A 44 10.42 8.40 -15.00
CA TYR A 44 9.20 9.00 -14.46
C TYR A 44 9.19 10.53 -14.58
N ASP A 45 10.35 11.17 -14.79
CA ASP A 45 10.44 12.60 -15.12
C ASP A 45 9.94 12.87 -16.56
N LEU A 46 10.04 11.85 -17.43
CA LEU A 46 9.50 11.89 -18.78
C LEU A 46 7.97 11.74 -18.82
N SER A 47 7.35 11.12 -17.79
CA SER A 47 5.90 10.83 -17.81
C SER A 47 5.00 12.04 -17.60
N GLY A 48 5.57 13.23 -17.33
CA GLY A 48 4.85 14.50 -17.21
C GLY A 48 5.09 15.46 -18.39
N LYS A 49 6.00 15.11 -19.30
CA LYS A 49 6.18 15.86 -20.54
C LYS A 49 5.19 15.27 -21.54
N GLU A 50 4.31 16.10 -22.10
CA GLU A 50 3.53 15.73 -23.28
C GLU A 50 4.49 15.10 -24.29
N ASP A 51 4.38 13.79 -24.48
CA ASP A 51 5.07 13.11 -25.55
C ASP A 51 4.45 13.63 -26.85
N LYS A 52 5.15 14.55 -27.51
CA LYS A 52 4.69 15.20 -28.75
C LYS A 52 5.12 14.42 -29.99
N TYR A 53 5.59 13.19 -29.83
CA TYR A 53 5.84 12.26 -30.92
C TYR A 53 4.74 11.20 -31.03
#